data_AF-A0A1F9TJX2-F1
#
_entry.id   AF-A0A1F9TJX2-F1
#
_cell.length_a   1.000
_cell.length_b   1.000
_cell.length_c   1.000
_cell.angle_alpha   90.00
_cell.angle_beta   90.00
_cell.angle_gamma   90.00
#
_symmetry.space_group_name_H-M   'P 1'
#
loop_
_entity.id
_entity.type
_entity.pdbx_description
1 polymer ?
#
loop_
_entity_poly.entity_id
_entity_poly.type
_entity_poly.pdbx_seq_one_letter_code
_entity_poly.pdbx_strand_id
1 'polypeptide(L)'
;MPGPDGRFLTGAGQALLYLRIALHAAARYALRPGRFGWSLPAYARFLVRALRLLLVFRDNKPVLTPGGWKIDLYLPAWPSRAFFCALESKLLVSPPMPLTVVFSMTKACSYKCSHCYQHRDGGEDLPEDLLLGAARGMQDLGVAMFDIEGGEPLLRLPRLLNLLRAIDDRSELWINTTGAGLTPEGLRELKAARLFGVMISVHSPSPAAHDALTGVPGSFETACGAARFFRAAGVAVAVNSVLSEGELRAGGLERLMDLARELGADFVQLIHPKPAGNWLGRKENMQQDPAVIEQVRALHRRYNSSPGGYPCLVSQVLEEQETRLGCTAGGVDRFYLNAYGEVQPCEFLNLSFGNLREEPLRVIMQRMRAYFPEPCSDWLCCTQSGEIERLFREQKLERTPLPWPVTKALVEGWTRGRPTPLYKKLGIYKR
;
A
#
# COMPACT_ATOMS: atom_id res chain seq x y z
N MET A 1 11.14 -19.89 18.18
CA MET A 1 11.99 -20.61 17.19
C MET A 1 11.56 -20.15 15.80
N PRO A 2 12.45 -20.10 14.80
CA PRO A 2 12.05 -19.83 13.42
C PRO A 2 11.02 -20.89 12.96
N GLY A 3 10.08 -20.51 12.09
CA GLY A 3 9.18 -21.50 11.45
C GLY A 3 9.96 -22.55 10.64
N PRO A 4 9.29 -23.59 10.09
CA PRO A 4 9.93 -24.72 9.41
C PRO A 4 10.94 -24.35 8.31
N ASP A 5 10.79 -23.18 7.67
CA ASP A 5 11.71 -22.68 6.63
C ASP A 5 12.61 -21.51 7.08
N GLY A 6 12.55 -21.10 8.35
CA GLY A 6 13.23 -19.90 8.86
C GLY A 6 12.71 -18.56 8.33
N ARG A 7 11.72 -18.57 7.43
CA ARG A 7 11.17 -17.39 6.74
C ARG A 7 10.40 -16.43 7.63
N PHE A 8 9.81 -16.92 8.71
CA PHE A 8 8.95 -16.13 9.60
C PHE A 8 9.54 -16.12 11.01
N LEU A 9 9.64 -14.93 11.60
CA LEU A 9 10.11 -14.76 12.99
C LEU A 9 8.96 -14.39 13.92
N THR A 10 8.89 -15.07 15.06
CA THR A 10 7.96 -14.75 16.16
C THR A 10 8.70 -14.79 17.50
N GLY A 11 8.09 -14.23 18.54
CA GLY A 11 8.60 -14.28 19.91
C GLY A 11 10.02 -13.70 20.05
N ALA A 12 10.94 -14.44 20.65
CA ALA A 12 12.31 -13.99 20.89
C ALA A 12 13.09 -13.64 19.61
N GLY A 13 12.85 -14.37 18.50
CA GLY A 13 13.51 -14.09 17.23
C GLY A 13 13.08 -12.76 16.64
N GLN A 14 11.78 -12.45 16.73
CA GLN A 14 11.23 -11.15 16.35
C GLN A 14 11.81 -10.03 17.22
N ALA A 15 11.83 -10.20 18.55
CA ALA A 15 12.39 -9.21 19.46
C ALA A 15 13.88 -8.91 19.16
N LEU A 16 14.67 -9.95 18.87
CA LEU A 16 16.07 -9.81 18.48
C LEU A 16 16.23 -9.06 17.16
N LEU A 17 15.38 -9.33 16.16
CA LEU A 17 15.41 -8.58 14.90
C LEU A 17 15.10 -7.10 15.13
N TYR A 18 14.07 -6.78 15.92
CA TYR A 18 13.71 -5.40 16.23
C TYR A 18 14.86 -4.67 16.95
N LEU A 19 15.52 -5.33 17.89
CA LEU A 19 16.73 -4.80 18.53
C LEU A 19 17.84 -4.53 17.51
N ARG A 20 18.10 -5.47 16.58
CA ARG A 20 19.09 -5.28 15.51
C ARG A 20 18.76 -4.10 14.61
N ILE A 21 17.50 -3.93 14.24
CA ILE A 21 17.04 -2.78 13.44
C ILE A 21 17.30 -1.48 14.20
N ALA A 22 16.90 -1.41 15.48
CA ALA A 22 17.09 -0.23 16.32
C ALA A 22 18.57 0.12 16.51
N LEU A 23 19.42 -0.86 16.80
CA LEU A 23 20.87 -0.67 16.95
C LEU A 23 21.52 -0.27 15.63
N HIS A 24 21.12 -0.86 14.50
CA HIS A 24 21.63 -0.48 13.19
C HIS A 24 21.25 0.97 12.85
N ALA A 25 19.99 1.37 13.09
CA ALA A 25 19.58 2.77 12.92
C ALA A 25 20.42 3.69 13.83
N ALA A 26 20.56 3.37 15.11
CA ALA A 26 21.36 4.16 16.04
C ALA A 26 22.81 4.33 15.56
N ALA A 27 23.53 3.22 15.30
CA ALA A 27 24.90 3.27 14.83
C ALA A 27 25.04 4.06 13.50
N ARG A 28 24.14 3.84 12.54
CA ARG A 28 24.15 4.53 11.24
C ARG A 28 24.05 6.05 11.39
N TYR A 29 23.18 6.54 12.27
CA TYR A 29 22.94 7.97 12.43
C TYR A 29 23.89 8.63 13.46
N ALA A 30 24.47 7.87 14.39
CA ALA A 30 25.56 8.35 15.24
C ALA A 30 26.77 8.80 14.41
N LEU A 31 27.05 8.11 13.30
CA LEU A 31 28.11 8.47 12.34
C LEU A 31 27.73 9.65 11.42
N ARG A 32 26.56 10.27 11.62
CA ARG A 32 26.04 11.39 10.81
C ARG A 32 25.53 12.55 11.67
N PRO A 33 26.34 13.07 12.61
CA PRO A 33 25.90 14.09 13.56
C PRO A 33 25.39 15.38 12.89
N GLY A 34 25.88 15.70 11.68
CA GLY A 34 25.41 16.85 10.89
C GLY A 34 23.90 16.81 10.56
N ARG A 35 23.29 15.62 10.44
CA ARG A 35 21.83 15.48 10.23
C ARG A 35 21.00 15.99 11.41
N PHE A 36 21.62 16.13 12.58
CA PHE A 36 20.97 16.60 13.81
C PHE A 36 21.49 17.96 14.23
N GLY A 37 22.17 18.70 13.35
CA GLY A 37 22.83 19.96 13.70
C GLY A 37 23.83 19.79 14.84
N TRP A 38 24.48 18.63 14.93
CA TRP A 38 25.43 18.27 16.00
C TRP A 38 24.80 18.27 17.41
N SER A 39 23.47 18.20 17.52
CA SER A 39 22.73 18.21 18.77
C SER A 39 22.45 16.79 19.27
N LEU A 40 23.07 16.40 20.38
CA LEU A 40 22.77 15.13 21.08
C LEU A 40 21.28 15.01 21.46
N PRO A 41 20.61 16.05 22.00
CA PRO A 41 19.17 15.99 22.23
C PRO A 41 18.34 15.73 20.96
N ALA A 42 18.72 16.29 19.82
CA ALA A 42 18.02 16.05 18.56
C ALA A 42 18.19 14.60 18.07
N TYR A 43 19.40 14.05 18.19
CA TYR A 43 19.67 12.64 17.92
C TYR A 43 18.90 11.71 18.86
N ALA A 44 18.90 11.97 20.17
CA ALA A 44 18.12 11.18 21.13
C ALA A 44 16.60 11.21 20.82
N ARG A 45 16.06 12.37 20.48
CA ARG A 45 14.66 12.49 20.03
C ARG A 45 14.38 11.67 18.77
N PHE A 46 15.32 11.66 17.80
CA PHE A 46 15.20 10.83 16.62
C PHE A 46 15.16 9.33 16.98
N LEU A 47 16.03 8.85 17.87
CA LEU A 47 16.01 7.44 18.29
C LEU A 47 14.69 7.05 18.97
N VAL A 48 14.17 7.91 19.85
CA VAL A 48 12.87 7.69 20.50
C VAL A 48 11.74 7.63 19.47
N ARG A 49 11.76 8.50 18.46
CA ARG A 49 10.77 8.50 17.37
C ARG A 49 10.88 7.25 16.50
N ALA A 50 12.10 6.86 16.13
CA ALA A 50 12.37 5.65 15.34
C ALA A 50 11.90 4.40 16.06
N LEU A 51 12.17 4.28 17.36
CA LEU A 51 11.69 3.16 18.18
C LEU A 51 10.16 3.15 18.29
N ARG A 52 9.52 4.31 18.51
CA ARG A 52 8.05 4.41 18.56
C ARG A 52 7.40 3.98 17.25
N LEU A 53 7.95 4.41 16.11
CA LEU A 53 7.46 4.02 14.79
C LEU A 53 7.67 2.52 14.53
N LEU A 54 8.85 2.00 14.83
CA LEU A 54 9.17 0.57 14.71
C LEU A 54 8.17 -0.30 15.49
N LEU A 55 7.82 0.09 16.72
CA LEU A 55 6.90 -0.65 17.58
C LEU A 55 5.43 -0.64 17.10
N VAL A 56 5.06 0.20 16.13
CA VAL A 56 3.72 0.16 15.51
C VAL A 56 3.46 -1.18 14.83
N PHE A 57 4.50 -1.75 14.22
CA PHE A 57 4.42 -2.99 13.43
C PHE A 57 4.69 -4.25 14.26
N ARG A 58 4.83 -4.15 15.59
CA ARG A 58 5.21 -5.29 16.45
C ARG A 58 4.20 -6.43 16.46
N ASP A 59 2.96 -6.16 16.08
CA ASP A 59 1.91 -7.18 16.00
C ASP A 59 1.96 -7.94 14.67
N ASN A 60 2.77 -7.47 13.71
CA ASN A 60 3.13 -8.17 12.47
C ASN A 60 4.38 -9.02 12.72
N LYS A 61 4.41 -10.22 12.15
CA LYS A 61 5.62 -11.05 12.20
C LYS A 61 6.58 -10.66 11.08
N PRO A 62 7.88 -10.51 11.37
CA PRO A 62 8.86 -10.29 10.32
C PRO A 62 8.95 -11.46 9.35
N VAL A 63 9.10 -11.10 8.08
CA VAL A 63 9.23 -12.04 6.97
C VAL A 63 10.59 -11.85 6.30
N LEU A 64 11.35 -12.93 6.18
CA LEU A 64 12.58 -12.96 5.41
C LEU A 64 12.23 -13.10 3.93
N THR A 65 12.62 -12.10 3.16
CA THR A 65 12.54 -12.07 1.71
C THR A 65 13.96 -12.08 1.13
N PRO A 66 14.13 -12.33 -0.18
CA PRO A 66 15.43 -12.28 -0.82
C PRO A 66 16.14 -10.92 -0.71
N GLY A 67 15.39 -9.83 -0.58
CA GLY A 67 15.93 -8.48 -0.39
C GLY A 67 16.10 -8.03 1.06
N GLY A 68 15.84 -8.90 2.04
CA GLY A 68 16.00 -8.61 3.47
C GLY A 68 14.76 -8.91 4.32
N TRP A 69 14.72 -8.35 5.52
CA TRP A 69 13.61 -8.55 6.45
C TRP A 69 12.55 -7.47 6.27
N LYS A 70 11.33 -7.87 5.94
CA LYS A 70 10.15 -7.00 6.00
C LYS A 70 9.45 -7.17 7.33
N ILE A 71 9.15 -6.06 7.99
CA ILE A 71 8.36 -6.04 9.24
C ILE A 71 6.91 -5.61 8.99
N ASP A 72 6.64 -5.11 7.78
CA ASP A 72 5.33 -4.68 7.30
C ASP A 72 5.32 -4.81 5.76
N LEU A 73 4.13 -4.94 5.16
CA LEU A 73 3.99 -5.01 3.70
C LEU A 73 4.41 -3.68 3.05
N TYR A 74 3.96 -2.55 3.60
CA TYR A 74 4.17 -1.20 3.04
C TYR A 74 5.43 -0.49 3.55
N LEU A 75 6.33 -1.23 4.22
CA LEU A 75 7.63 -0.73 4.61
C LEU A 75 8.73 -1.47 3.82
N PRO A 76 9.69 -0.76 3.22
CA PRO A 76 10.80 -1.41 2.53
C PRO A 76 11.58 -2.37 3.45
N ALA A 77 12.20 -3.40 2.89
CA ALA A 77 12.92 -4.40 3.66
C ALA A 77 14.18 -3.83 4.30
N TRP A 78 14.42 -4.16 5.57
CA TRP A 78 15.69 -3.87 6.24
C TRP A 78 16.75 -4.91 5.85
N PRO A 79 18.03 -4.54 5.62
CA PRO A 79 18.63 -3.19 5.74
C PRO A 79 18.81 -2.47 4.40
N SER A 80 17.80 -2.46 3.51
CA SER A 80 17.93 -1.82 2.20
C SER A 80 18.14 -0.30 2.29
N ARG A 81 18.66 0.30 1.20
CA ARG A 81 18.74 1.75 1.06
C ARG A 81 17.34 2.38 1.15
N ALA A 82 16.33 1.77 0.52
CA ALA A 82 14.93 2.19 0.59
C ALA A 82 14.39 2.26 2.03
N PHE A 83 14.72 1.29 2.90
CA PHE A 83 14.32 1.33 4.31
C PHE A 83 14.86 2.57 5.04
N PHE A 84 16.11 2.94 4.77
CA PHE A 84 16.67 4.15 5.37
C PHE A 84 16.13 5.42 4.72
N CYS A 85 15.87 5.44 3.41
CA CYS A 85 15.17 6.54 2.75
C CYS A 85 13.78 6.77 3.38
N ALA A 86 13.00 5.71 3.60
CA ALA A 86 11.73 5.75 4.31
C ALA A 86 11.87 6.39 5.70
N LEU A 87 12.85 5.96 6.47
CA LEU A 87 13.10 6.48 7.83
C LEU A 87 13.50 7.96 7.81
N GLU A 88 14.35 8.38 6.87
CA GLU A 88 14.76 9.78 6.71
C GLU A 88 13.56 10.65 6.28
N SER A 89 12.81 10.24 5.26
CA SER A 89 11.59 10.92 4.77
C SER A 89 10.53 11.09 5.86
N LYS A 90 10.43 10.12 6.77
CA LYS A 90 9.44 10.14 7.85
C LYS A 90 9.87 10.94 9.08
N LEU A 91 11.14 10.87 9.48
CA LEU A 91 11.57 11.35 10.81
C LEU A 91 12.54 12.53 10.78
N LEU A 92 13.19 12.80 9.66
CA LEU A 92 14.16 13.90 9.51
C LEU A 92 13.60 15.10 8.74
N VAL A 93 12.40 14.99 8.17
CA VAL A 93 11.70 16.06 7.45
C VAL A 93 10.38 16.38 8.18
N SER A 94 10.01 17.67 8.21
CA SER A 94 8.76 18.16 8.80
C SER A 94 8.11 19.20 7.88
N PRO A 95 6.86 19.00 7.42
CA PRO A 95 6.09 17.78 7.58
C PRO A 95 6.77 16.59 6.86
N PRO A 96 6.52 15.34 7.30
CA PRO A 96 6.99 14.14 6.62
C PRO A 96 6.54 14.10 5.16
N MET A 97 7.38 13.47 4.34
CA MET A 97 7.09 13.20 2.93
C MET A 97 6.33 11.86 2.78
N PRO A 98 5.57 11.66 1.68
CA PRO A 98 4.91 10.39 1.42
C PRO A 98 5.94 9.26 1.32
N LEU A 99 5.62 8.13 1.94
CA LEU A 99 6.43 6.92 1.93
C LEU A 99 6.13 6.07 0.69
N THR A 100 4.85 5.92 0.38
CA THR A 100 4.35 4.96 -0.61
C THR A 100 3.51 5.68 -1.66
N VAL A 101 3.63 5.23 -2.91
CA VAL A 101 2.68 5.60 -3.97
C VAL A 101 2.07 4.35 -4.57
N VAL A 102 0.76 4.41 -4.80
CA VAL A 102 0.08 3.50 -5.71
C VAL A 102 0.10 4.15 -7.09
N PHE A 103 0.72 3.49 -8.05
CA PHE A 103 0.99 4.08 -9.36
C PHE A 103 0.42 3.22 -10.48
N SER A 104 -0.75 3.62 -10.99
CA SER A 104 -1.37 2.99 -12.14
C SER A 104 -0.66 3.43 -13.42
N MET A 105 0.08 2.51 -14.04
CA MET A 105 0.90 2.80 -15.22
C MET A 105 0.13 2.68 -16.54
N THR A 106 -1.03 2.01 -16.53
CA THR A 106 -1.93 1.83 -17.68
C THR A 106 -3.36 1.62 -17.20
N LYS A 107 -4.36 1.83 -18.05
CA LYS A 107 -5.75 1.39 -17.79
C LYS A 107 -6.08 0.03 -18.40
N ALA A 108 -5.19 -0.52 -19.23
CA ALA A 108 -5.46 -1.73 -19.99
C ALA A 108 -5.65 -2.94 -19.07
N CYS A 109 -6.84 -3.54 -19.07
CA CYS A 109 -7.15 -4.72 -18.26
C CYS A 109 -8.07 -5.66 -19.03
N SER A 110 -7.83 -6.97 -18.95
CA SER A 110 -8.73 -7.98 -19.50
C SER A 110 -9.84 -8.38 -18.52
N TYR A 111 -9.79 -7.92 -17.27
CA TYR A 111 -10.72 -8.28 -16.22
C TYR A 111 -11.85 -7.26 -16.10
N LYS A 112 -12.99 -7.68 -15.53
CA LYS A 112 -14.20 -6.86 -15.37
C LYS A 112 -14.67 -6.87 -13.92
N CYS A 113 -13.73 -6.72 -12.99
CA CYS A 113 -13.98 -6.88 -11.57
C CYS A 113 -15.09 -5.94 -11.08
N SER A 114 -16.08 -6.48 -10.38
CA SER A 114 -17.20 -5.67 -9.90
C SER A 114 -16.80 -4.66 -8.82
N HIS A 115 -15.66 -4.88 -8.16
CA HIS A 115 -15.12 -4.05 -7.08
C HIS A 115 -14.02 -3.07 -7.53
N CYS A 116 -13.71 -3.01 -8.83
CA CYS A 116 -12.57 -2.24 -9.31
C CYS A 116 -12.76 -0.73 -9.06
N TYR A 117 -11.83 -0.13 -8.31
CA TYR A 117 -11.83 1.32 -8.05
C TYR A 117 -11.40 2.14 -9.27
N GLN A 118 -10.71 1.52 -10.25
CA GLN A 118 -10.30 2.14 -11.51
C GLN A 118 -11.35 1.99 -12.63
N HIS A 119 -12.46 1.29 -12.42
CA HIS A 119 -13.37 0.94 -13.52
C HIS A 119 -13.93 2.16 -14.27
N ARG A 120 -14.15 3.26 -13.56
CA ARG A 120 -14.64 4.52 -14.12
C ARG A 120 -13.52 5.49 -14.47
N ASP A 121 -12.25 5.11 -14.30
CA ASP A 121 -11.14 5.94 -14.78
C ASP A 121 -11.18 5.96 -16.32
N GLY A 122 -10.91 7.12 -16.91
CA GLY A 122 -10.89 7.28 -18.36
C GLY A 122 -9.70 8.10 -18.85
N GLY A 123 -9.74 8.45 -20.13
CA GLY A 123 -8.61 9.10 -20.80
C GLY A 123 -7.54 8.11 -21.28
N GLU A 124 -6.48 8.64 -21.88
CA GLU A 124 -5.36 7.84 -22.41
C GLU A 124 -4.26 7.68 -21.37
N ASP A 125 -3.55 6.55 -21.42
CA ASP A 125 -2.34 6.35 -20.60
C ASP A 125 -1.39 7.55 -20.75
N LEU A 126 -0.73 7.94 -19.65
CA LEU A 126 0.31 8.96 -19.67
C LEU A 126 1.35 8.65 -20.75
N PRO A 127 1.85 9.64 -21.51
CA PRO A 127 3.04 9.48 -22.32
C PRO A 127 4.18 8.88 -21.49
N GLU A 128 4.98 8.00 -22.10
CA GLU A 128 5.99 7.24 -21.36
C GLU A 128 7.02 8.16 -20.69
N ASP A 129 7.48 9.21 -21.38
CA ASP A 129 8.38 10.22 -20.83
C ASP A 129 7.82 10.89 -19.56
N LEU A 130 6.53 11.25 -19.57
CA LEU A 130 5.85 11.84 -18.42
C LEU A 130 5.65 10.82 -17.28
N LEU A 131 5.33 9.57 -17.60
CA LEU A 131 5.25 8.46 -16.62
C LEU A 131 6.60 8.26 -15.90
N LEU A 132 7.70 8.14 -16.65
CA LEU A 132 9.03 7.93 -16.10
C LEU A 132 9.52 9.17 -15.34
N GLY A 133 9.21 10.37 -15.84
CA GLY A 133 9.49 11.64 -15.17
C GLY A 133 8.78 11.75 -13.82
N ALA A 134 7.51 11.36 -13.76
CA ALA A 134 6.73 11.32 -12.53
C ALA A 134 7.32 10.34 -11.51
N ALA A 135 7.75 9.15 -11.95
CA ALA A 135 8.39 8.16 -11.09
C ALA A 135 9.63 8.73 -10.38
N ARG A 136 10.54 9.37 -11.15
CA ARG A 136 11.72 10.03 -10.60
C ARG A 136 11.34 11.18 -9.66
N GLY A 137 10.37 12.01 -10.07
CA GLY A 137 9.88 13.12 -9.25
C GLY A 137 9.30 12.66 -7.91
N MET A 138 8.57 11.54 -7.89
CA MET A 138 8.04 10.94 -6.66
C MET A 138 9.17 10.40 -5.76
N GLN A 139 10.19 9.76 -6.34
CA GLN A 139 11.36 9.31 -5.60
C GLN A 139 12.14 10.49 -4.99
N ASP A 140 12.25 11.61 -5.71
CA ASP A 140 12.88 12.84 -5.21
C ASP A 140 12.05 13.57 -4.14
N LEU A 141 10.74 13.34 -4.11
CA LEU A 141 9.88 13.75 -2.99
C LEU A 141 10.10 12.88 -1.75
N GLY A 142 10.74 11.71 -1.86
CA GLY A 142 11.03 10.83 -0.73
C GLY A 142 10.19 9.54 -0.68
N VAL A 143 9.44 9.24 -1.75
CA VAL A 143 8.74 7.96 -1.90
C VAL A 143 9.77 6.83 -1.94
N ALA A 144 9.70 5.93 -0.97
CA ALA A 144 10.61 4.80 -0.81
C ALA A 144 9.95 3.45 -1.14
N MET A 145 8.66 3.43 -1.47
CA MET A 145 7.97 2.24 -1.95
C MET A 145 7.01 2.59 -3.09
N PHE A 146 7.13 1.87 -4.21
CA PHE A 146 6.24 1.99 -5.35
C PHE A 146 5.41 0.72 -5.47
N ASP A 147 4.11 0.86 -5.35
CA ASP A 147 3.13 -0.17 -5.69
C ASP A 147 2.63 0.12 -7.09
N ILE A 148 3.30 -0.46 -8.08
CA ILE A 148 2.99 -0.25 -9.49
C ILE A 148 1.84 -1.16 -9.87
N GLU A 149 0.87 -0.60 -10.57
CA GLU A 149 -0.34 -1.31 -10.96
C GLU A 149 -0.86 -0.78 -12.28
N GLY A 150 -2.14 -0.98 -12.53
CA GLY A 150 -2.91 -0.20 -13.47
C GLY A 150 -3.41 -1.07 -14.60
N GLY A 151 -4.74 -1.07 -14.73
CA GLY A 151 -5.46 -2.18 -15.32
C GLY A 151 -4.83 -3.49 -14.86
N GLU A 152 -4.14 -4.15 -15.80
CA GLU A 152 -3.18 -5.21 -15.55
C GLU A 152 -1.79 -4.81 -16.11
N PRO A 153 -0.79 -4.53 -15.26
CA PRO A 153 0.52 -4.06 -15.72
C PRO A 153 1.27 -5.09 -16.58
N LEU A 154 1.02 -6.40 -16.40
CA LEU A 154 1.65 -7.45 -17.21
C LEU A 154 1.21 -7.44 -18.68
N LEU A 155 0.03 -6.87 -19.01
CA LEU A 155 -0.40 -6.69 -20.40
C LEU A 155 0.41 -5.62 -21.14
N ARG A 156 1.21 -4.82 -20.41
CA ARG A 156 2.03 -3.74 -20.93
C ARG A 156 3.48 -3.90 -20.49
N LEU A 157 3.98 -5.13 -20.50
CA LEU A 157 5.30 -5.51 -19.97
C LEU A 157 6.46 -4.58 -20.40
N PRO A 158 6.64 -4.18 -21.68
CA PRO A 158 7.74 -3.28 -22.04
C PRO A 158 7.70 -1.93 -21.29
N ARG A 159 6.51 -1.35 -21.16
CA ARG A 159 6.27 -0.10 -20.42
C ARG A 159 6.51 -0.28 -18.92
N LEU A 160 6.06 -1.41 -18.36
CA LEU A 160 6.34 -1.77 -16.97
C LEU A 160 7.85 -1.88 -16.71
N LEU A 161 8.59 -2.58 -17.58
CA LEU A 161 10.04 -2.73 -17.46
C LEU A 161 10.78 -1.39 -17.56
N ASN A 162 10.37 -0.51 -18.46
CA ASN A 162 10.91 0.85 -18.57
C ASN A 162 10.67 1.65 -17.27
N LEU A 163 9.47 1.54 -16.69
CA LEU A 163 9.14 2.18 -15.42
C LEU A 163 9.98 1.65 -14.26
N LEU A 164 10.08 0.32 -14.10
CA LEU A 164 10.91 -0.29 -13.06
C LEU A 164 12.38 0.14 -13.17
N ARG A 165 12.93 0.17 -14.40
CA ARG A 165 14.32 0.58 -14.66
C ARG A 165 14.58 2.07 -14.40
N ALA A 166 13.55 2.91 -14.46
CA ALA A 166 13.68 4.35 -14.19
C ALA A 166 13.75 4.68 -12.68
N ILE A 167 13.42 3.73 -11.80
CA ILE A 167 13.40 3.91 -10.34
C ILE A 167 14.64 3.24 -9.73
N ASP A 168 15.46 4.01 -9.02
CA ASP A 168 16.71 3.51 -8.42
C ASP A 168 16.50 2.81 -7.05
N ASP A 169 17.59 2.45 -6.35
CA ASP A 169 17.56 1.73 -5.05
C ASP A 169 17.17 2.58 -3.83
N ARG A 170 16.82 3.86 -4.03
CA ARG A 170 16.13 4.66 -3.00
C ARG A 170 14.71 4.16 -2.75
N SER A 171 14.15 3.32 -3.63
CA SER A 171 12.80 2.78 -3.47
C SER A 171 12.71 1.28 -3.72
N GLU A 172 11.78 0.63 -3.01
CA GLU A 172 11.38 -0.76 -3.21
C GLU A 172 10.24 -0.85 -4.23
N LEU A 173 10.25 -1.87 -5.10
CA LEU A 173 9.35 -1.99 -6.25
C LEU A 173 8.43 -3.20 -6.09
N TRP A 174 7.13 -2.95 -6.00
CA TRP A 174 6.08 -3.96 -5.99
C TRP A 174 5.18 -3.80 -7.21
N ILE A 175 4.60 -4.90 -7.68
CA ILE A 175 3.50 -4.85 -8.66
C ILE A 175 2.22 -5.46 -8.10
N ASN A 176 1.08 -4.80 -8.31
CA ASN A 176 -0.25 -5.40 -8.14
C ASN A 176 -0.68 -6.04 -9.45
N THR A 177 -0.99 -7.33 -9.46
CA THR A 177 -1.33 -8.05 -10.69
C THR A 177 -2.33 -9.19 -10.44
N THR A 178 -3.16 -9.45 -11.45
CA THR A 178 -4.01 -10.63 -11.55
C THR A 178 -3.24 -11.89 -11.97
N GLY A 179 -2.00 -11.71 -12.48
CA GLY A 179 -1.20 -12.76 -13.10
C GLY A 179 -1.46 -12.96 -14.60
N ALA A 180 -2.48 -12.33 -15.16
CA ALA A 180 -2.82 -12.46 -16.58
C ALA A 180 -1.74 -11.86 -17.48
N GLY A 181 -1.25 -12.65 -18.44
CA GLY A 181 -0.16 -12.26 -19.34
C GLY A 181 1.24 -12.53 -18.79
N LEU A 182 1.37 -13.14 -17.61
CA LEU A 182 2.68 -13.58 -17.10
C LEU A 182 3.27 -14.68 -17.98
N THR A 183 4.54 -14.50 -18.36
CA THR A 183 5.34 -15.52 -19.06
C THR A 183 6.65 -15.77 -18.31
N PRO A 184 7.32 -16.93 -18.52
CA PRO A 184 8.65 -17.19 -17.97
C PRO A 184 9.68 -16.12 -18.37
N GLU A 185 9.64 -15.66 -19.62
CA GLU A 185 10.49 -14.59 -20.16
C GLU A 185 10.24 -13.28 -19.41
N GLY A 186 8.97 -12.88 -19.31
CA GLY A 186 8.61 -11.64 -18.62
C GLY A 186 9.00 -11.67 -17.15
N LEU A 187 8.85 -12.81 -16.46
CA LEU A 187 9.32 -12.98 -15.09
C LEU A 187 10.84 -12.79 -14.96
N ARG A 188 11.63 -13.32 -15.89
CA ARG A 188 13.09 -13.11 -15.90
C ARG A 188 13.43 -11.64 -16.09
N GLU A 189 12.75 -10.95 -17.00
CA GLU A 189 12.96 -9.52 -17.24
C GLU A 189 12.56 -8.65 -16.05
N LEU A 190 11.44 -8.96 -15.39
CA LEU A 190 10.99 -8.28 -14.18
C LEU A 190 12.02 -8.38 -13.05
N LYS A 191 12.60 -9.57 -12.85
CA LYS A 191 13.69 -9.76 -11.89
C LYS A 191 14.93 -8.96 -12.25
N ALA A 192 15.32 -8.95 -13.53
CA ALA A 192 16.45 -8.15 -14.01
C ALA A 192 16.19 -6.64 -13.82
N ALA A 193 14.93 -6.21 -13.87
CA ALA A 193 14.48 -4.85 -13.57
C ALA A 193 14.28 -4.59 -12.06
N ARG A 194 14.80 -5.46 -11.18
CA ARG A 194 14.80 -5.33 -9.72
C ARG A 194 13.41 -5.32 -9.08
N LEU A 195 12.44 -6.02 -9.67
CA LEU A 195 11.17 -6.28 -9.01
C LEU A 195 11.42 -6.98 -7.67
N PHE A 196 10.94 -6.37 -6.58
CA PHE A 196 11.12 -6.91 -5.23
C PHE A 196 10.02 -7.92 -4.90
N GLY A 197 8.77 -7.55 -5.16
CA GLY A 197 7.62 -8.34 -4.76
C GLY A 197 6.40 -8.14 -5.65
N VAL A 198 5.43 -9.03 -5.50
CA VAL A 198 4.13 -8.97 -6.17
C VAL A 198 3.01 -9.06 -5.15
N MET A 199 1.94 -8.33 -5.38
CA MET A 199 0.66 -8.50 -4.69
C MET A 199 -0.33 -9.12 -5.69
N ILE A 200 -0.58 -10.41 -5.53
CA ILE A 200 -1.45 -11.19 -6.42
C ILE A 200 -2.89 -11.11 -5.93
N SER A 201 -3.79 -10.70 -6.82
CA SER A 201 -5.22 -10.53 -6.52
C SER A 201 -5.95 -11.88 -6.36
N VAL A 202 -6.13 -12.33 -5.11
CA VAL A 202 -6.92 -13.53 -4.76
C VAL A 202 -7.97 -13.15 -3.72
N HIS A 203 -9.17 -12.82 -4.21
CA HIS A 203 -10.28 -12.28 -3.42
C HIS A 203 -11.23 -13.32 -2.79
N SER A 204 -11.02 -14.62 -3.02
CA SER A 204 -11.81 -15.68 -2.38
C SER A 204 -11.01 -16.99 -2.38
N PRO A 205 -11.16 -17.86 -1.36
CA PRO A 205 -10.63 -19.23 -1.41
C PRO A 205 -11.46 -20.15 -2.34
N SER A 206 -12.62 -19.71 -2.82
CA SER A 206 -13.45 -20.45 -3.77
C SER A 206 -13.16 -20.01 -5.20
N PRO A 207 -12.74 -20.91 -6.11
CA PRO A 207 -12.48 -20.57 -7.51
C PRO A 207 -13.68 -19.91 -8.19
N ALA A 208 -14.87 -20.47 -8.01
CA ALA A 208 -16.09 -19.94 -8.64
C ALA A 208 -16.46 -18.54 -8.13
N ALA A 209 -16.28 -18.27 -6.82
CA ALA A 209 -16.57 -16.96 -6.26
C ALA A 209 -15.53 -15.92 -6.68
N HIS A 210 -14.26 -16.32 -6.80
CA HIS A 210 -13.19 -15.45 -7.32
C HIS A 210 -13.45 -15.08 -8.78
N ASP A 211 -13.71 -16.08 -9.64
CA ASP A 211 -14.01 -15.87 -11.06
C ASP A 211 -15.26 -14.99 -11.28
N ALA A 212 -16.29 -15.17 -10.45
CA ALA A 212 -17.48 -14.31 -10.48
C ALA A 212 -17.15 -12.85 -10.09
N LEU A 213 -16.28 -12.66 -9.10
CA LEU A 213 -15.90 -11.32 -8.63
C LEU A 213 -14.99 -10.59 -9.61
N THR A 214 -14.12 -11.31 -10.33
CA THR A 214 -13.22 -10.78 -11.38
C THR A 214 -13.91 -10.64 -12.73
N GLY A 215 -15.00 -11.36 -12.96
CA GLY A 215 -15.74 -11.41 -14.22
C GLY A 215 -15.02 -12.21 -15.31
N VAL A 216 -14.08 -13.09 -14.94
CA VAL A 216 -13.26 -13.87 -15.88
C VAL A 216 -13.18 -15.33 -15.40
N PRO A 217 -13.71 -16.30 -16.17
CA PRO A 217 -13.51 -17.72 -15.88
C PRO A 217 -12.03 -18.13 -15.90
N GLY A 218 -11.60 -18.94 -14.94
CA GLY A 218 -10.20 -19.40 -14.79
C GLY A 218 -9.26 -18.36 -14.18
N SER A 219 -9.78 -17.23 -13.71
CA SER A 219 -8.97 -16.17 -13.10
C SER A 219 -8.34 -16.59 -11.78
N PHE A 220 -9.00 -17.47 -11.02
CA PHE A 220 -8.46 -18.03 -9.78
C PHE A 220 -7.20 -18.85 -10.04
N GLU A 221 -7.27 -19.77 -11.01
CA GLU A 221 -6.12 -20.59 -11.40
C GLU A 221 -4.98 -19.75 -11.98
N THR A 222 -5.32 -18.72 -12.76
CA THR A 222 -4.34 -17.74 -13.28
C THR A 222 -3.58 -17.07 -12.14
N ALA A 223 -4.29 -16.55 -11.13
CA ALA A 223 -3.69 -15.89 -9.99
C ALA A 223 -2.84 -16.85 -9.13
N CYS A 224 -3.37 -18.04 -8.81
CA CYS A 224 -2.64 -19.07 -8.06
C CYS A 224 -1.39 -19.57 -8.81
N GLY A 225 -1.49 -19.76 -10.13
CA GLY A 225 -0.37 -20.12 -10.99
C GLY A 225 0.72 -19.04 -10.99
N ALA A 226 0.33 -17.78 -11.14
CA ALA A 226 1.27 -16.65 -11.07
C ALA A 226 1.97 -16.56 -9.71
N ALA A 227 1.24 -16.72 -8.60
CA ALA A 227 1.82 -16.74 -7.27
C ALA A 227 2.91 -17.81 -7.12
N ARG A 228 2.66 -19.03 -7.61
CA ARG A 228 3.66 -20.13 -7.60
C ARG A 228 4.86 -19.80 -8.49
N PHE A 229 4.65 -19.20 -9.66
CA PHE A 229 5.72 -18.79 -10.57
C PHE A 229 6.65 -17.73 -9.95
N PHE A 230 6.08 -16.65 -9.40
CA PHE A 230 6.85 -15.62 -8.70
C PHE A 230 7.60 -16.19 -7.49
N ARG A 231 6.94 -17.03 -6.70
CA ARG A 231 7.55 -17.68 -5.55
C ARG A 231 8.74 -18.56 -5.95
N ALA A 232 8.58 -19.41 -6.96
CA ALA A 232 9.66 -20.26 -7.48
C ALA A 232 10.85 -19.46 -8.02
N ALA A 233 10.59 -18.26 -8.56
CA ALA A 233 11.62 -17.36 -9.02
C ALA A 233 12.26 -16.51 -7.90
N GLY A 234 11.86 -16.67 -6.64
CA GLY A 234 12.42 -15.89 -5.53
C GLY A 234 12.00 -14.42 -5.57
N VAL A 235 10.77 -14.13 -6.02
CA VAL A 235 10.12 -12.83 -5.84
C VAL A 235 9.22 -12.93 -4.61
N ALA A 236 9.17 -11.88 -3.78
CA ALA A 236 8.30 -11.88 -2.61
C ALA A 236 6.83 -11.91 -3.06
N VAL A 237 5.99 -12.71 -2.42
CA VAL A 237 4.58 -12.87 -2.82
C VAL A 237 3.65 -12.47 -1.68
N ALA A 238 2.81 -11.48 -1.94
CA ALA A 238 1.65 -11.17 -1.11
C ALA A 238 0.38 -11.64 -1.83
N VAL A 239 -0.51 -12.32 -1.12
CA VAL A 239 -1.90 -12.48 -1.57
C VAL A 239 -2.67 -11.22 -1.15
N ASN A 240 -3.21 -10.49 -2.12
CA ASN A 240 -4.02 -9.31 -1.86
C ASN A 240 -5.50 -9.65 -2.05
N SER A 241 -6.31 -9.39 -1.03
CA SER A 241 -7.67 -9.90 -0.97
C SER A 241 -8.67 -8.86 -0.47
N VAL A 242 -9.80 -8.81 -1.16
CA VAL A 242 -10.97 -8.01 -0.76
C VAL A 242 -12.05 -9.01 -0.37
N LEU A 243 -12.08 -9.38 0.91
CA LEU A 243 -13.12 -10.28 1.42
C LEU A 243 -14.34 -9.47 1.83
N SER A 244 -15.52 -9.94 1.42
CA SER A 244 -16.77 -9.40 1.94
C SER A 244 -16.93 -9.72 3.42
N GLU A 245 -17.74 -8.93 4.12
CA GLU A 245 -18.07 -9.20 5.52
C GLU A 245 -18.70 -10.59 5.70
N GLY A 246 -19.58 -11.01 4.77
CA GLY A 246 -20.21 -12.33 4.78
C GLY A 246 -19.20 -13.47 4.65
N GLU A 247 -18.27 -13.37 3.70
CA GLU A 247 -17.22 -14.39 3.48
C GLU A 247 -16.29 -14.47 4.69
N LEU A 248 -15.95 -13.33 5.30
CA LEU A 248 -15.17 -13.28 6.53
C LEU A 248 -15.88 -13.97 7.70
N ARG A 249 -17.18 -13.70 7.91
CA ARG A 249 -17.98 -14.37 8.95
C ARG A 249 -18.11 -15.87 8.73
N ALA A 250 -18.08 -16.30 7.47
CA ALA A 250 -18.10 -17.71 7.07
C ALA A 250 -16.72 -18.40 7.16
N GLY A 251 -15.71 -17.79 7.81
CA GLY A 251 -14.37 -18.37 7.94
C GLY A 251 -13.54 -18.32 6.64
N GLY A 252 -13.85 -17.38 5.75
CA GLY A 252 -13.16 -17.22 4.47
C GLY A 252 -11.71 -16.76 4.62
N LEU A 253 -11.38 -15.97 5.65
CA LEU A 253 -10.00 -15.54 5.88
C LEU A 253 -9.12 -16.71 6.30
N GLU A 254 -9.60 -17.62 7.15
CA GLU A 254 -8.86 -18.81 7.56
C GLU A 254 -8.54 -19.69 6.36
N ARG A 255 -9.54 -19.95 5.50
CA ARG A 255 -9.35 -20.71 4.25
C ARG A 255 -8.40 -19.99 3.29
N LEU A 256 -8.46 -18.66 3.21
CA LEU A 256 -7.51 -17.87 2.43
C LEU A 256 -6.08 -17.96 2.98
N MET A 257 -5.91 -17.98 4.31
CA MET A 257 -4.60 -18.15 4.96
C MET A 257 -4.02 -19.55 4.69
N ASP A 258 -4.86 -20.59 4.67
CA ASP A 258 -4.45 -21.94 4.28
C ASP A 258 -3.99 -21.98 2.82
N LEU A 259 -4.80 -21.43 1.89
CA LEU A 259 -4.43 -21.29 0.48
C LEU A 259 -3.11 -20.52 0.30
N ALA A 260 -2.97 -19.37 0.97
CA ALA A 260 -1.77 -18.54 0.85
C ALA A 260 -0.52 -19.27 1.38
N ARG A 261 -0.65 -20.09 2.42
CA ARG A 261 0.42 -20.98 2.88
C ARG A 261 0.79 -22.02 1.83
N GLU A 262 -0.19 -22.64 1.18
CA GLU A 262 0.03 -23.62 0.09
C GLU A 262 0.71 -23.00 -1.13
N LEU A 263 0.38 -21.75 -1.46
CA LEU A 263 1.03 -20.97 -2.52
C LEU A 263 2.46 -20.53 -2.13
N GLY A 264 2.86 -20.73 -0.87
CA GLY A 264 4.15 -20.30 -0.34
C GLY A 264 4.27 -18.79 -0.14
N ALA A 265 3.14 -18.06 -0.09
CA ALA A 265 3.10 -16.62 0.06
C ALA A 265 3.81 -16.15 1.35
N ASP A 266 4.34 -14.95 1.28
CA ASP A 266 5.03 -14.26 2.37
C ASP A 266 4.03 -13.41 3.19
N PHE A 267 3.03 -12.84 2.51
CA PHE A 267 1.99 -12.00 3.11
C PHE A 267 0.58 -12.39 2.65
N VAL A 268 -0.40 -12.11 3.50
CA VAL A 268 -1.80 -11.95 3.10
C VAL A 268 -2.22 -10.56 3.51
N GLN A 269 -2.57 -9.74 2.53
CA GLN A 269 -3.20 -8.46 2.77
C GLN A 269 -4.72 -8.63 2.74
N LEU A 270 -5.35 -8.28 3.85
CA LEU A 270 -6.79 -8.15 3.95
C LEU A 270 -7.20 -6.70 3.79
N ILE A 271 -7.84 -6.41 2.67
CA ILE A 271 -8.50 -5.15 2.36
C ILE A 271 -9.99 -5.34 2.65
N HIS A 272 -10.58 -4.44 3.44
CA HIS A 272 -12.03 -4.43 3.57
C HIS A 272 -12.66 -3.82 2.32
N PRO A 273 -13.91 -4.14 1.96
CA PRO A 273 -14.60 -3.52 0.84
C PRO A 273 -14.56 -1.99 0.92
N LYS A 274 -14.05 -1.33 -0.12
CA LYS A 274 -13.94 0.13 -0.22
C LYS A 274 -15.00 0.65 -1.21
N PRO A 275 -15.83 1.64 -0.83
CA PRO A 275 -16.88 2.15 -1.71
C PRO A 275 -16.33 3.20 -2.68
N ALA A 276 -15.53 2.73 -3.64
CA ALA A 276 -14.86 3.52 -4.67
C ALA A 276 -15.04 2.89 -6.07
N GLY A 277 -14.84 3.67 -7.13
CA GLY A 277 -15.03 3.26 -8.52
C GLY A 277 -16.38 2.60 -8.76
N ASN A 278 -16.40 1.30 -9.10
CA ASN A 278 -17.65 0.57 -9.33
C ASN A 278 -18.53 0.41 -8.09
N TRP A 279 -17.95 0.49 -6.90
CA TRP A 279 -18.69 0.46 -5.63
C TRP A 279 -18.84 1.86 -5.02
N LEU A 280 -18.60 2.92 -5.79
CA LEU A 280 -18.80 4.29 -5.30
C LEU A 280 -20.22 4.46 -4.76
N GLY A 281 -20.34 4.93 -3.52
CA GLY A 281 -21.61 5.13 -2.80
C GLY A 281 -22.22 3.87 -2.18
N ARG A 282 -21.61 2.69 -2.38
CA ARG A 282 -22.03 1.46 -1.70
C ARG A 282 -21.83 1.59 -0.19
N LYS A 283 -22.77 1.09 0.59
CA LYS A 283 -22.63 1.03 2.06
C LYS A 283 -21.88 -0.23 2.46
N GLU A 284 -20.76 -0.05 3.15
CA GLU A 284 -19.93 -1.12 3.69
C GLU A 284 -19.71 -0.86 5.18
N ASN A 285 -19.88 -1.90 6.00
CA ASN A 285 -19.87 -1.77 7.46
C ASN A 285 -18.70 -2.48 8.13
N MET A 286 -17.88 -3.24 7.39
CA MET A 286 -16.77 -4.03 7.95
C MET A 286 -15.81 -3.21 8.81
N GLN A 287 -15.58 -1.94 8.45
CA GLN A 287 -14.73 -1.00 9.19
C GLN A 287 -15.39 -0.34 10.40
N GLN A 288 -16.69 -0.52 10.59
CA GLN A 288 -17.48 0.04 11.69
C GLN A 288 -18.06 -1.05 12.60
N ASP A 289 -18.18 -2.30 12.13
CA ASP A 289 -18.70 -3.42 12.90
C ASP A 289 -17.66 -3.90 13.94
N PRO A 290 -17.92 -3.70 15.25
CA PRO A 290 -16.95 -4.07 16.29
C PRO A 290 -16.70 -5.57 16.38
N ALA A 291 -17.69 -6.40 16.08
CA ALA A 291 -17.56 -7.85 16.13
C ALA A 291 -16.66 -8.35 15.00
N VAL A 292 -16.82 -7.79 13.80
CA VAL A 292 -15.95 -8.09 12.65
C VAL A 292 -14.52 -7.62 12.92
N ILE A 293 -14.35 -6.40 13.43
CA ILE A 293 -13.02 -5.87 13.77
C ILE A 293 -12.32 -6.76 14.81
N GLU A 294 -13.04 -7.23 15.84
CA GLU A 294 -12.45 -8.11 16.84
C GLU A 294 -12.15 -9.51 16.28
N GLN A 295 -13.00 -10.04 15.39
CA GLN A 295 -12.70 -11.27 14.65
C GLN A 295 -11.40 -11.14 13.86
N VAL A 296 -11.23 -10.06 13.09
CA VAL A 296 -9.99 -9.79 12.34
C VAL A 296 -8.81 -9.63 13.28
N ARG A 297 -8.97 -8.92 14.42
CA ARG A 297 -7.92 -8.76 15.42
C ARG A 297 -7.48 -10.09 16.04
N ALA A 298 -8.42 -10.98 16.33
CA ALA A 298 -8.13 -12.31 16.85
C ALA A 298 -7.34 -13.15 15.83
N LEU A 299 -7.77 -13.14 14.56
CA LEU A 299 -7.06 -13.85 13.48
C LEU A 299 -5.68 -13.26 13.19
N HIS A 300 -5.56 -11.94 13.16
CA HIS A 300 -4.28 -11.23 13.01
C HIS A 300 -3.29 -11.64 14.11
N ARG A 301 -3.72 -11.62 15.39
CA ARG A 301 -2.89 -12.10 16.51
C ARG A 301 -2.52 -13.57 16.36
N ARG A 302 -3.49 -14.44 16.01
CA ARG A 302 -3.26 -15.89 15.84
C ARG A 302 -2.21 -16.17 14.77
N TYR A 303 -2.36 -15.62 13.57
CA TYR A 303 -1.46 -15.92 12.45
C TYR A 303 -0.09 -15.23 12.58
N ASN A 304 -0.01 -14.05 13.19
CA ASN A 304 1.26 -13.35 13.37
C ASN A 304 2.04 -13.80 14.62
N SER A 305 1.42 -14.52 15.55
CA SER A 305 2.15 -15.17 16.66
C SER A 305 2.50 -16.63 16.39
N SER A 306 1.84 -17.27 15.41
CA SER A 306 2.02 -18.69 15.11
C SER A 306 3.37 -18.99 14.43
N PRO A 307 4.14 -19.98 14.91
CA PRO A 307 5.33 -20.49 14.24
C PRO A 307 5.00 -21.41 13.04
N GLY A 308 3.72 -21.71 12.79
CA GLY A 308 3.24 -22.77 11.88
C GLY A 308 3.34 -22.48 10.37
N GLY A 309 4.32 -21.68 9.94
CA GLY A 309 4.62 -21.47 8.51
C GLY A 309 3.58 -20.67 7.71
N TYR A 310 2.54 -20.13 8.34
CA TYR A 310 1.58 -19.24 7.67
C TYR A 310 2.25 -17.93 7.22
N PRO A 311 1.74 -17.26 6.17
CA PRO A 311 2.17 -15.90 5.81
C PRO A 311 1.88 -14.89 6.93
N CYS A 312 2.51 -13.71 6.86
CA CYS A 312 2.15 -12.57 7.70
C CYS A 312 0.79 -12.01 7.26
N LEU A 313 -0.17 -11.95 8.19
CA LEU A 313 -1.47 -11.34 7.94
C LEU A 313 -1.36 -9.84 8.22
N VAL A 314 -1.56 -9.04 7.18
CA VAL A 314 -1.55 -7.57 7.20
C VAL A 314 -2.99 -7.13 6.97
N SER A 315 -3.60 -6.44 7.93
CA SER A 315 -5.03 -6.15 7.90
C SER A 315 -5.24 -4.65 7.93
N GLN A 316 -5.68 -4.09 6.81
CA GLN A 316 -5.84 -2.65 6.64
C GLN A 316 -6.81 -2.07 7.68
N VAL A 317 -7.87 -2.81 8.01
CA VAL A 317 -8.86 -2.40 9.01
C VAL A 317 -8.28 -2.22 10.42
N LEU A 318 -7.12 -2.84 10.73
CA LEU A 318 -6.41 -2.68 11.99
C LEU A 318 -5.37 -1.56 11.91
N GLU A 319 -4.65 -1.47 10.80
CA GLU A 319 -3.61 -0.47 10.56
C GLU A 319 -4.15 0.96 10.49
N GLU A 320 -5.31 1.12 9.85
CA GLU A 320 -5.99 2.40 9.67
C GLU A 320 -6.78 2.84 10.93
N GLN A 321 -6.78 2.05 12.02
CA GLN A 321 -7.44 2.48 13.27
C GLN A 321 -6.77 3.71 13.87
N GLU A 322 -7.55 4.55 14.54
CA GLU A 322 -7.08 5.76 15.23
C GLU A 322 -5.91 5.47 16.20
N THR A 323 -5.89 4.30 16.83
CA THR A 323 -4.86 3.88 17.78
C THR A 323 -3.55 3.45 17.12
N ARG A 324 -3.53 3.25 15.79
CA ARG A 324 -2.37 2.90 14.98
C ARG A 324 -2.00 4.05 14.04
N LEU A 325 -2.11 3.87 12.71
CA LEU A 325 -1.70 4.86 11.72
C LEU A 325 -2.82 5.87 11.43
N GLY A 326 -4.10 5.45 11.50
CA GLY A 326 -5.22 6.24 11.01
C GLY A 326 -5.30 6.26 9.48
N CYS A 327 -6.18 7.11 8.96
CA CYS A 327 -6.21 7.46 7.55
C CYS A 327 -4.98 8.30 7.19
N THR A 328 -4.18 7.79 6.24
CA THR A 328 -2.92 8.39 5.77
C THR A 328 -3.01 8.96 4.35
N ALA A 329 -4.24 9.20 3.87
CA ALA A 329 -4.51 9.79 2.56
C ALA A 329 -3.93 11.20 2.42
N GLY A 330 -3.71 11.61 1.17
CA GLY A 330 -3.24 12.95 0.81
C GLY A 330 -1.74 13.12 0.94
N GLY A 331 -0.98 12.04 0.70
CA GLY A 331 0.48 12.06 0.77
C GLY A 331 1.02 12.26 2.19
N VAL A 332 0.22 11.97 3.22
CA VAL A 332 0.67 11.89 4.62
C VAL A 332 1.61 10.70 4.80
N ASP A 333 1.23 9.60 4.15
CA ASP A 333 2.06 8.42 3.97
C ASP A 333 1.89 7.84 2.57
N ARG A 334 0.64 7.83 2.08
CA ARG A 334 0.27 7.25 0.79
C ARG A 334 -0.53 8.23 -0.06
N PHE A 335 -0.40 8.11 -1.37
CA PHE A 335 -1.24 8.77 -2.37
C PHE A 335 -1.32 7.90 -3.64
N TYR A 336 -2.18 8.29 -4.58
CA TYR A 336 -2.43 7.56 -5.82
C TYR A 336 -2.18 8.45 -7.03
N LEU A 337 -1.57 7.87 -8.06
CA LEU A 337 -1.45 8.47 -9.39
C LEU A 337 -2.06 7.50 -10.40
N ASN A 338 -3.14 7.93 -11.06
CA ASN A 338 -3.81 7.09 -12.05
C ASN A 338 -3.10 7.11 -13.42
N ALA A 339 -3.50 6.19 -14.30
CA ALA A 339 -2.89 6.06 -15.63
C ALA A 339 -3.09 7.29 -16.53
N TYR A 340 -4.11 8.12 -16.29
CA TYR A 340 -4.36 9.33 -17.07
C TYR A 340 -3.48 10.52 -16.64
N GLY A 341 -3.00 10.52 -15.40
CA GLY A 341 -2.19 11.59 -14.80
C GLY A 341 -2.82 12.28 -13.60
N GLU A 342 -4.00 11.84 -13.14
CA GLU A 342 -4.68 12.41 -11.98
C GLU A 342 -3.97 11.99 -10.69
N VAL A 343 -3.54 12.98 -9.91
CA VAL A 343 -3.00 12.75 -8.56
C VAL A 343 -4.16 12.83 -7.56
N GLN A 344 -4.35 11.75 -6.81
CA GLN A 344 -5.46 11.56 -5.87
C GLN A 344 -4.92 11.27 -4.47
N PRO A 345 -5.67 11.62 -3.40
CA PRO A 345 -5.18 11.44 -2.04
C PRO A 345 -5.08 9.97 -1.62
N CYS A 346 -5.85 9.08 -2.23
CA CYS A 346 -5.83 7.63 -2.05
C CYS A 346 -6.53 7.01 -3.26
N GLU A 347 -6.16 5.79 -3.63
CA GLU A 347 -6.79 5.03 -4.71
C GLU A 347 -8.29 4.78 -4.50
N PHE A 348 -8.74 4.84 -3.23
CA PHE A 348 -10.14 4.71 -2.83
C PHE A 348 -10.85 6.05 -2.61
N LEU A 349 -10.18 7.17 -2.88
CA LEU A 349 -10.76 8.51 -2.84
C LEU A 349 -10.70 9.09 -4.24
N ASN A 350 -11.78 8.89 -5.01
CA ASN A 350 -11.89 9.31 -6.40
C ASN A 350 -12.01 10.85 -6.56
N LEU A 351 -10.95 11.57 -6.16
CA LEU A 351 -10.84 13.03 -6.13
C LEU A 351 -9.53 13.49 -6.77
N SER A 352 -9.61 14.36 -7.77
CA SER A 352 -8.43 14.96 -8.39
C SER A 352 -7.89 16.11 -7.55
N PHE A 353 -6.59 16.12 -7.31
CA PHE A 353 -5.86 17.30 -6.83
C PHE A 353 -5.11 18.02 -7.96
N GLY A 354 -5.16 17.51 -9.18
CA GLY A 354 -4.44 18.04 -10.34
C GLY A 354 -3.96 16.91 -11.25
N ASN A 355 -3.65 17.28 -12.49
CA ASN A 355 -3.22 16.35 -13.52
C ASN A 355 -1.79 16.65 -14.00
N LEU A 356 -0.94 15.62 -14.09
CA LEU A 356 0.46 15.75 -14.52
C LEU A 356 0.64 16.25 -15.96
N ARG A 357 -0.40 16.19 -16.78
CA ARG A 357 -0.40 16.77 -18.14
C ARG A 357 -0.47 18.29 -18.12
N GLU A 358 -0.96 18.88 -17.03
CA GLU A 358 -1.27 20.30 -16.94
C GLU A 358 -0.31 21.03 -16.00
N GLU A 359 0.15 20.37 -14.94
CA GLU A 359 0.95 21.01 -13.91
C GLU A 359 2.01 20.09 -13.29
N PRO A 360 3.13 20.65 -12.77
CA PRO A 360 4.17 19.84 -12.14
C PRO A 360 3.69 19.13 -10.88
N LEU A 361 4.11 17.87 -10.70
CA LEU A 361 3.79 17.04 -9.52
C LEU A 361 3.97 17.78 -8.19
N ARG A 362 5.05 18.56 -8.03
CA ARG A 362 5.32 19.30 -6.79
C ARG A 362 4.19 20.26 -6.42
N VAL A 363 3.60 20.94 -7.39
CA VAL A 363 2.50 21.89 -7.18
C VAL A 363 1.25 21.15 -6.72
N ILE A 364 0.93 20.03 -7.39
CA ILE A 364 -0.21 19.18 -7.02
C ILE A 364 -0.05 18.62 -5.61
N MET A 365 1.14 18.10 -5.29
CA MET A 365 1.43 17.55 -3.97
C MET A 365 1.35 18.62 -2.88
N GLN A 366 1.89 19.83 -3.10
CA GLN A 366 1.76 20.94 -2.14
C GLN A 366 0.29 21.30 -1.88
N ARG A 367 -0.50 21.43 -2.95
CA ARG A 367 -1.94 21.67 -2.87
C ARG A 367 -2.63 20.57 -2.06
N MET A 368 -2.38 19.31 -2.36
CA MET A 368 -2.96 18.18 -1.63
C MET A 368 -2.54 18.16 -0.15
N ARG A 369 -1.25 18.36 0.16
CA ARG A 369 -0.75 18.39 1.54
C ARG A 369 -1.36 19.54 2.36
N ALA A 370 -1.79 20.64 1.74
CA ALA A 370 -2.47 21.73 2.42
C ALA A 370 -3.85 21.33 2.98
N TYR A 371 -4.57 20.46 2.26
CA TYR A 371 -5.86 19.90 2.72
C TYR A 371 -5.68 18.65 3.59
N PHE A 372 -4.53 17.98 3.50
CA PHE A 372 -4.18 16.79 4.27
C PHE A 372 -2.94 16.95 5.16
N PRO A 373 -2.89 17.91 6.11
CA PRO A 373 -1.68 18.20 6.88
C PRO A 373 -1.16 17.02 7.72
N GLU A 374 -2.06 16.25 8.35
CA GLU A 374 -1.72 15.18 9.28
C GLU A 374 -2.70 13.98 9.17
N PRO A 375 -2.27 12.77 9.60
CA PRO A 375 -3.11 11.58 9.62
C PRO A 375 -4.20 11.69 10.68
N CYS A 376 -5.33 11.03 10.41
CA CYS A 376 -6.57 11.32 11.10
C CYS A 376 -7.43 10.07 11.33
N SER A 377 -8.43 10.17 12.19
CA SER A 377 -9.28 9.04 12.58
C SER A 377 -10.41 8.74 11.59
N ASP A 378 -10.75 9.67 10.69
CA ASP A 378 -11.86 9.48 9.75
C ASP A 378 -11.42 8.78 8.46
N TRP A 379 -12.15 7.75 8.07
CA TRP A 379 -11.89 6.95 6.88
C TRP A 379 -12.71 7.54 5.75
N LEU A 380 -12.18 8.62 5.17
CA LEU A 380 -12.86 9.45 4.18
C LEU A 380 -13.39 8.63 2.99
N CYS A 381 -12.67 7.57 2.59
CA CYS A 381 -13.13 6.67 1.53
C CYS A 381 -14.45 5.98 1.86
N CYS A 382 -14.79 5.80 3.14
CA CYS A 382 -16.05 5.23 3.58
C CYS A 382 -17.07 6.33 3.91
N THR A 383 -16.68 7.31 4.73
CA THR A 383 -17.60 8.32 5.26
C THR A 383 -18.05 9.36 4.24
N GLN A 384 -17.21 9.65 3.24
CA GLN A 384 -17.49 10.63 2.20
C GLN A 384 -17.95 10.01 0.88
N SER A 385 -17.97 8.68 0.76
CA SER A 385 -18.31 7.99 -0.50
C SER A 385 -19.68 8.37 -1.07
N GLY A 386 -20.71 8.48 -0.23
CA GLY A 386 -22.06 8.87 -0.66
C GLY A 386 -22.11 10.31 -1.17
N GLU A 387 -21.35 11.22 -0.57
CA GLU A 387 -21.26 12.61 -1.01
C GLU A 387 -20.48 12.74 -2.33
N ILE A 388 -19.39 11.99 -2.47
CA ILE A 388 -18.64 11.89 -3.73
C ILE A 388 -19.54 11.33 -4.84
N GLU A 389 -20.35 10.30 -4.54
CA GLU A 389 -21.31 9.75 -5.50
C GLU A 389 -22.39 10.76 -5.90
N ARG A 390 -22.95 11.49 -4.92
CA ARG A 390 -23.95 12.54 -5.16
C ARG A 390 -23.41 13.59 -6.13
N LEU A 391 -22.22 14.13 -5.84
CA LEU A 391 -21.58 15.13 -6.70
C LEU A 391 -21.22 14.56 -8.09
N PHE A 392 -20.75 13.32 -8.16
CA PHE A 392 -20.48 12.65 -9.43
C PHE A 392 -21.72 12.63 -10.34
N ARG A 393 -22.88 12.29 -9.77
CA ARG A 393 -24.17 12.25 -10.49
C ARG A 393 -24.70 13.64 -10.85
N GLU A 394 -24.64 14.60 -9.92
CA GLU A 394 -25.11 15.97 -10.14
C GLU A 394 -24.33 16.70 -11.23
N GLN A 395 -23.01 16.48 -11.26
CA GLN A 395 -22.13 17.01 -12.29
C GLN A 395 -22.22 16.24 -13.61
N LYS A 396 -23.05 15.18 -13.67
CA LYS A 396 -23.24 14.29 -14.83
C LYS A 396 -21.91 13.77 -15.38
N LEU A 397 -20.99 13.42 -14.48
CA LEU A 397 -19.69 12.91 -14.86
C LEU A 397 -19.82 11.47 -15.34
N GLU A 398 -19.05 11.13 -16.36
CA GLU A 398 -18.95 9.75 -16.87
C GLU A 398 -17.74 9.02 -16.28
N ARG A 399 -16.76 9.76 -15.77
CA ARG A 399 -15.43 9.24 -15.40
C ARG A 399 -14.99 9.76 -14.03
N THR A 400 -14.30 8.92 -13.29
CA THR A 400 -13.58 9.31 -12.07
C THR A 400 -12.16 9.79 -12.41
N PRO A 401 -11.54 10.59 -11.53
CA PRO A 401 -12.07 11.17 -10.29
C PRO A 401 -12.98 12.40 -10.49
N LEU A 402 -13.58 12.92 -9.40
CA LEU A 402 -14.15 14.28 -9.43
C LEU A 402 -13.05 15.29 -9.81
N PRO A 403 -13.34 16.25 -10.70
CA PRO A 403 -12.34 17.22 -11.15
C PRO A 403 -12.02 18.24 -10.04
N TRP A 404 -10.82 18.81 -10.09
CA TRP A 404 -10.30 19.69 -9.04
C TRP A 404 -11.28 20.80 -8.57
N PRO A 405 -12.01 21.54 -9.43
CA PRO A 405 -12.95 22.55 -8.96
C PRO A 405 -14.06 22.01 -8.04
N VAL A 406 -14.56 20.81 -8.34
CA VAL A 406 -15.58 20.12 -7.52
C VAL A 406 -14.93 19.55 -6.26
N THR A 407 -13.75 18.93 -6.41
CA THR A 407 -12.97 18.43 -5.27
C THR A 407 -12.66 19.52 -4.27
N LYS A 408 -12.23 20.71 -4.72
CA LYS A 408 -11.88 21.84 -3.87
C LYS A 408 -13.04 22.25 -2.97
N ALA A 409 -14.21 22.48 -3.55
CA ALA A 409 -15.41 22.87 -2.82
C ALA A 409 -15.81 21.79 -1.78
N LEU A 410 -15.64 20.51 -2.13
CA LEU A 410 -15.92 19.39 -1.24
C LEU A 410 -14.95 19.34 -0.06
N VAL A 411 -13.63 19.38 -0.31
CA VAL A 411 -12.60 19.16 0.73
C VAL A 411 -12.41 20.35 1.66
N GLU A 412 -12.81 21.57 1.26
CA GLU A 412 -12.81 22.76 2.13
C GLU A 412 -13.73 22.61 3.34
N GLY A 413 -14.81 21.85 3.22
CA GLY A 413 -15.77 21.59 4.30
C GLY A 413 -15.49 20.35 5.14
N TRP A 414 -14.44 19.57 4.84
CA TRP A 414 -14.25 18.27 5.47
C TRP A 414 -13.72 18.35 6.90
N THR A 415 -14.46 17.76 7.83
CA THR A 415 -13.89 17.26 9.09
C THR A 415 -13.27 15.90 8.84
N ARG A 416 -11.97 15.77 9.13
CA ARG A 416 -11.23 14.50 8.96
C ARG A 416 -11.12 13.71 10.26
N GLY A 417 -11.93 14.06 11.26
CA GLY A 417 -11.84 13.49 12.61
C GLY A 417 -10.65 14.04 13.41
N ARG A 418 -10.16 13.25 14.37
CA ARG A 418 -9.08 13.66 15.28
C ARG A 418 -7.72 13.24 14.73
N PRO A 419 -6.65 14.03 14.95
CA PRO A 419 -5.32 13.57 14.63
C PRO A 419 -4.93 12.42 15.53
N THR A 420 -4.28 11.41 14.95
CA THR A 420 -4.00 10.14 15.62
C THR A 420 -2.99 10.31 16.77
N PRO A 421 -3.20 9.63 17.93
CA PRO A 421 -2.31 9.75 19.09
C PRO A 421 -0.85 9.38 18.81
N LEU A 422 -0.61 8.42 17.90
CA LEU A 422 0.74 8.02 17.48
C LEU A 422 1.55 9.23 16.99
N TYR A 423 1.00 9.97 16.03
CA TYR A 423 1.75 11.03 15.36
C TYR A 423 1.85 12.29 16.22
N LYS A 424 0.89 12.54 17.11
CA LYS A 424 1.04 13.51 18.20
C LYS A 424 2.24 13.18 19.09
N LYS A 425 2.40 11.92 19.50
CA LYS A 425 3.55 11.46 20.30
C LYS A 425 4.87 11.51 19.52
N LEU A 426 4.85 11.31 18.21
CA LEU A 426 6.03 11.47 17.36
C LEU A 426 6.43 12.95 17.23
N GLY A 427 5.45 13.86 17.12
CA GLY A 427 5.67 15.30 17.00
C GLY A 427 6.42 15.68 15.71
N ILE A 428 6.08 14.99 14.61
CA ILE A 428 6.76 15.13 13.30
C ILE A 428 6.00 16.02 12.30
N TYR A 429 4.72 16.33 12.55
CA TYR A 429 3.93 17.29 11.75
C TYR A 429 3.91 18.67 12.43
N LYS A 430 5.07 19.30 12.57
CA LYS A 430 5.11 20.67 13.12
C LYS A 430 4.54 21.63 12.07
N ARG A 431 3.68 22.54 12.51
CA ARG A 431 3.15 23.64 11.70
C ARG A 431 4.20 24.74 11.55
#